data_AF-A0A2R6JA50-F1
#
_entry.id   AF-A0A2R6JA50-F1
#
_cell.length_a   1.000
_cell.length_b   1.000
_cell.length_c   1.000
_cell.angle_alpha   90.00
_cell.angle_beta   90.00
_cell.angle_gamma   90.00
#
_symmetry.space_group_name_H-M   'P 1'
#
loop_
_entity.id
_entity.type
_entity.pdbx_description
1 polymer ?
#
loop_
_entity_poly.entity_id
_entity_poly.type
_entity_poly.pdbx_seq_one_letter_code
_entity_poly.pdbx_strand_id
1 'polypeptide(L)' 'VNIVGREALSERDNKYLDFADAFEEEFVEQGYDTDRDVGETLDIGWTLLSELPREELNRIDEELIDEYYVDDEQVAEAAD' A
#
# COMPACT_ATOMS: atom_id res chain seq x y z
N VAL A 1 -11.95 10.29 -10.04
CA VAL A 1 -12.15 11.57 -9.31
C VAL A 1 -12.73 12.61 -10.27
N ASN A 2 -14.00 13.02 -10.15
CA ASN A 2 -14.61 13.92 -11.16
C ASN A 2 -15.58 14.98 -10.60
N ILE A 3 -15.67 15.15 -9.27
CA ILE A 3 -16.65 16.07 -8.66
C ILE A 3 -16.01 17.07 -7.69
N VAL A 4 -14.93 16.70 -6.98
CA VAL A 4 -14.12 17.59 -6.13
C VAL A 4 -12.65 17.21 -6.32
N GLY A 5 -11.73 18.19 -6.41
CA GLY A 5 -10.29 17.95 -6.62
C GLY A 5 -9.56 17.46 -5.36
N ARG A 6 -8.37 16.86 -5.53
CA ARG A 6 -7.54 16.32 -4.42
C ARG A 6 -7.25 17.36 -3.33
N GLU A 7 -7.08 18.63 -3.72
CA GLU A 7 -6.83 19.76 -2.82
C GLU A 7 -7.96 20.03 -1.80
N ALA A 8 -9.17 19.52 -2.04
CA ALA A 8 -10.30 19.69 -1.12
C ALA A 8 -10.50 18.48 -0.19
N LEU A 9 -9.71 17.42 -0.35
CA LEU A 9 -9.80 16.21 0.46
C LEU A 9 -8.95 16.32 1.72
N SER A 10 -9.30 15.53 2.74
CA SER A 10 -8.44 15.42 3.92
C SER A 10 -7.10 14.75 3.55
N GLU A 11 -6.05 14.97 4.34
CA GLU A 11 -4.76 14.31 4.14
C GLU A 11 -4.91 12.79 4.11
N ARG A 12 -5.78 12.25 4.97
CA ARG A 12 -6.11 10.83 5.00
C ARG A 12 -6.78 10.35 3.72
N ASP A 13 -7.79 11.07 3.23
CA ASP A 13 -8.48 10.67 1.99
C ASP A 13 -7.54 10.76 0.78
N ASN A 14 -6.58 11.70 0.79
CA ASN A 14 -5.53 11.73 -0.23
C ASN A 14 -4.64 10.48 -0.15
N LYS A 15 -4.18 10.06 1.04
CA LYS A 15 -3.43 8.80 1.20
C LYS A 15 -4.17 7.59 0.67
N TYR A 16 -5.49 7.52 0.86
CA TYR A 16 -6.29 6.44 0.28
C TYR A 16 -6.35 6.47 -1.25
N LEU A 17 -6.32 7.65 -1.86
CA LEU A 17 -6.25 7.78 -3.32
C LEU A 17 -4.86 7.38 -3.82
N ASP A 18 -3.81 7.81 -3.14
CA ASP A 18 -2.44 7.47 -3.51
C ASP A 18 -2.21 5.96 -3.40
N PHE A 19 -2.67 5.32 -2.32
CA PHE A 19 -2.71 3.86 -2.18
C PHE A 19 -3.50 3.17 -3.30
N ALA A 20 -4.66 3.73 -3.70
CA ALA A 20 -5.48 3.13 -4.74
C ALA A 20 -4.79 3.16 -6.10
N ASP A 21 -4.11 4.27 -6.43
CA ASP A 21 -3.32 4.39 -7.65
C ASP A 21 -2.16 3.38 -7.63
N ALA A 22 -1.37 3.34 -6.54
CA ALA A 22 -0.26 2.41 -6.37
C ALA A 22 -0.71 0.93 -6.41
N PHE A 23 -1.86 0.61 -5.82
CA PHE A 23 -2.44 -0.73 -5.89
C PHE A 23 -2.81 -1.15 -7.32
N GLU A 24 -3.40 -0.26 -8.10
CA GLU A 24 -3.72 -0.54 -9.51
C GLU A 24 -2.44 -0.77 -10.34
N GLU A 25 -1.44 0.09 -10.17
CA GLU A 25 -0.19 0.05 -10.94
C GLU A 25 0.76 -1.08 -10.52
N GLU A 26 0.89 -1.37 -9.23
CA GLU A 26 1.94 -2.27 -8.73
C GLU A 26 1.42 -3.67 -8.39
N PHE A 27 0.20 -3.77 -7.85
CA PHE A 27 -0.37 -5.04 -7.42
C PHE A 27 -1.23 -5.70 -8.52
N VAL A 28 -2.12 -4.92 -9.15
CA VAL A 28 -3.05 -5.43 -10.17
C VAL A 28 -2.38 -5.52 -11.54
N GLU A 29 -1.66 -4.48 -11.97
CA GLU A 29 -1.00 -4.43 -13.28
C GLU A 29 0.34 -5.21 -13.28
N GLN A 30 0.25 -6.54 -13.29
CA GLN A 30 1.45 -7.39 -13.28
C GLN A 30 2.13 -7.48 -14.65
N GLY A 31 1.40 -7.26 -15.74
CA GLY A 31 1.88 -7.47 -17.11
C GLY A 31 1.67 -8.91 -17.62
N TYR A 32 1.93 -9.14 -18.91
CA TYR A 32 1.61 -10.41 -19.58
C TYR A 32 2.59 -11.55 -19.33
N ASP A 33 3.84 -11.22 -19.00
CA ASP A 33 4.94 -12.18 -18.88
C ASP A 33 5.40 -12.37 -17.43
N THR A 34 4.67 -11.79 -16.47
CA THR A 34 4.98 -11.84 -15.04
C THR A 34 4.29 -13.03 -14.40
N ASP A 35 5.05 -13.83 -13.66
CA ASP A 35 4.56 -14.96 -12.86
C ASP A 35 5.09 -14.80 -11.43
N ARG A 36 4.32 -14.09 -10.61
CA ARG A 36 4.68 -13.82 -9.21
C ARG A 36 4.28 -15.00 -8.34
N ASP A 37 5.16 -15.40 -7.42
CA ASP A 37 4.73 -16.32 -6.38
C ASP A 37 3.86 -15.62 -5.34
N VAL A 38 3.19 -16.42 -4.51
CA VAL A 38 2.27 -15.90 -3.50
C VAL A 38 3.01 -15.08 -2.43
N GLY A 39 4.26 -15.41 -2.11
CA GLY A 39 5.10 -14.66 -1.19
C GLY A 39 5.38 -13.26 -1.72
N GLU A 40 5.92 -13.16 -2.95
CA GLU A 40 6.17 -11.87 -3.59
C GLU A 40 4.89 -11.01 -3.69
N THR A 41 3.75 -11.64 -4.01
CA THR A 41 2.46 -10.93 -4.04
C THR A 41 2.07 -10.38 -2.65
N LEU A 42 2.28 -11.15 -1.58
CA LEU A 42 1.99 -10.71 -0.22
C LEU A 42 2.96 -9.61 0.24
N ASP A 43 4.24 -9.69 -0.13
CA ASP A 43 5.25 -8.68 0.18
C ASP A 43 4.89 -7.33 -0.46
N ILE A 44 4.48 -7.33 -1.74
CA ILE A 44 3.98 -6.13 -2.43
C ILE A 44 2.72 -5.61 -1.71
N GLY A 45 1.80 -6.50 -1.36
CA GLY A 45 0.57 -6.13 -0.66
C GLY A 45 0.85 -5.41 0.68
N TRP A 46 1.78 -5.93 1.48
CA TRP A 46 2.19 -5.31 2.75
C TRP A 46 2.94 -4.01 2.55
N THR A 47 3.78 -3.91 1.52
CA THR A 47 4.46 -2.66 1.15
C THR A 47 3.44 -1.55 0.88
N LEU A 48 2.44 -1.82 0.03
CA LEU A 48 1.39 -0.87 -0.30
C LEU A 48 0.51 -0.54 0.92
N LEU A 49 0.12 -1.55 1.71
CA LEU A 49 -0.68 -1.34 2.91
C LEU A 49 0.02 -0.48 3.97
N SER A 50 1.35 -0.48 3.98
CA SER A 50 2.15 0.30 4.92
C SER A 50 2.18 1.81 4.61
N GLU A 51 1.72 2.23 3.43
CA GLU A 51 1.52 3.66 3.11
C GLU A 51 0.36 4.28 3.91
N LEU A 52 -0.61 3.44 4.27
CA LEU A 52 -1.74 3.83 5.10
C LEU A 52 -1.34 3.82 6.58
N PRO A 53 -1.83 4.77 7.39
CA PRO A 53 -1.59 4.74 8.82
C PRO A 53 -2.06 3.42 9.45
N ARG A 54 -1.28 2.87 10.37
CA ARG A 54 -1.61 1.64 11.11
C ARG A 54 -3.05 1.60 11.65
N GLU A 55 -3.56 2.73 12.13
CA GLU A 55 -4.92 2.88 12.68
C GLU A 55 -6.03 2.64 11.65
N GLU A 56 -5.72 2.72 10.36
CA GLU A 56 -6.67 2.49 9.27
C GLU A 56 -6.79 1.00 8.90
N LEU A 57 -5.84 0.14 9.30
CA LEU A 57 -5.81 -1.31 9.03
C LEU A 57 -6.75 -2.14 9.92
N ASN A 58 -8.00 -1.72 10.03
CA ASN A 58 -9.00 -2.25 10.98
C ASN A 58 -9.50 -3.69 10.71
N ARG A 59 -9.02 -4.34 9.63
CA ARG A 59 -9.45 -5.69 9.23
C ARG A 59 -8.35 -6.74 9.36
N ILE A 60 -7.21 -6.35 9.89
CA ILE A 60 -6.03 -7.19 10.04
C ILE A 60 -5.73 -7.32 11.52
N ASP A 61 -5.39 -8.53 11.97
CA ASP A 61 -5.03 -8.77 13.36
C ASP A 61 -3.76 -8.01 13.75
N GLU A 62 -3.73 -7.47 14.98
CA GLU A 62 -2.61 -6.65 15.46
C GLU A 62 -1.27 -7.39 15.40
N GLU A 63 -1.26 -8.70 15.65
CA GLU A 63 -0.06 -9.54 15.57
C GLU A 63 0.56 -9.56 14.16
N LEU A 64 -0.27 -9.58 13.12
CA LEU A 64 0.20 -9.54 11.73
C LEU A 64 0.68 -8.15 11.34
N ILE A 65 0.01 -7.11 11.83
CA ILE A 65 0.45 -5.73 11.62
C ILE A 65 1.82 -5.53 12.26
N ASP A 66 2.03 -5.99 13.49
CA ASP A 66 3.33 -5.85 14.18
C ASP A 66 4.47 -6.62 13.47
N GLU A 67 4.16 -7.71 12.77
CA GLU A 67 5.15 -8.54 12.08
C GLU A 67 5.49 -8.04 10.67
N TYR A 68 4.50 -7.54 9.92
CA TYR A 68 4.65 -7.27 8.48
C TYR A 68 4.48 -5.79 8.08
N TYR A 69 4.02 -4.92 8.97
CA TYR A 69 3.92 -3.48 8.66
C TYR A 69 5.32 -2.85 8.60
N VAL A 70 5.59 -2.17 7.49
CA VAL A 70 6.90 -1.57 7.20
C VAL A 70 6.80 -0.06 7.42
N ASP A 71 7.24 0.42 8.59
CA ASP A 71 7.40 1.87 8.81
C ASP A 71 8.45 2.48 7.84
N ASP A 72 8.27 3.75 7.48
CA ASP A 72 9.09 4.55 6.54
C ASP A 72 10.62 4.33 6.64
N GLU A 73 11.15 3.97 7.83
CA GLU A 73 12.57 3.71 8.04
C GLU A 73 13.09 2.45 7.32
N GLN A 74 12.26 1.44 7.09
CA GLN A 74 12.67 0.17 6.47
C GLN A 74 12.59 0.18 4.93
N VAL A 75 11.71 1.00 4.35
CA VAL A 75 11.59 1.17 2.88
C VAL A 75 12.85 1.85 2.30
N ALA A 76 13.46 2.76 3.07
CA ALA A 76 14.71 3.43 2.68
C ALA A 76 15.93 2.49 2.63
N GLU A 77 15.96 1.43 3.43
CA GLU A 77 17.06 0.45 3.45
C GLU A 77 16.98 -0.58 2.32
N ALA A 78 15.78 -0.85 1.77
CA ALA A 78 15.60 -1.81 0.67
C ALA A 78 15.87 -1.21 -0.72
N ALA A 79 15.96 0.12 -0.83
CA ALA A 79 16.16 0.85 -2.09
C ALA A 79 17.62 1.24 -2.37
N ASP A 80 18.58 0.87 -1.51
CA ASP A 80 20.03 1.11 -1.62
C ASP A 80 20.82 -0.15 -2.09
#